data_AF-A0A2I7KHD6-F1
#
_entry.id   AF-A0A2I7KHD6-F1
#
_cell.length_a   1.000
_cell.length_b   1.000
_cell.length_c   1.000
_cell.angle_alpha   90.00
_cell.angle_beta   90.00
_cell.angle_gamma   90.00
#
_symmetry.space_group_name_H-M   'P 1'
#
loop_
_entity.id
_entity.type
_entity.pdbx_description
1 polymer ?
#
loop_
_entity_poly.entity_id
_entity_poly.type
_entity_poly.pdbx_seq_one_letter_code
_entity_poly.pdbx_strand_id
1 'polypeptide(L)' 'MPNPIMKYFEYSHLPERLQKVSKPFGDMAVHMNDQLPECPEKSAGLRKLLEAKDCMVRAALG' A
#
# COMPACT_ATOMS: atom_id res chain seq x y z
N MET A 1 -12.58 8.12 10.72
CA MET A 1 -11.87 8.86 9.65
C MET A 1 -11.08 7.85 8.85
N PRO A 2 -10.98 7.98 7.51
CA PRO A 2 -10.17 7.05 6.71
C PRO A 2 -8.73 7.08 7.21
N ASN A 3 -8.07 5.91 7.26
CA ASN A 3 -6.70 5.82 7.76
C ASN A 3 -5.79 6.72 6.89
N PRO A 4 -5.13 7.75 7.45
CA PRO A 4 -4.41 8.75 6.66
C PRO A 4 -3.29 8.18 5.78
N ILE A 5 -2.82 6.97 6.07
CA ILE A 5 -1.78 6.28 5.30
C ILE A 5 -2.28 5.79 3.93
N MET A 6 -3.61 5.63 3.75
CA MET A 6 -4.18 5.03 2.54
C MET A 6 -3.85 5.80 1.26
N LYS A 7 -3.68 7.13 1.34
CA LYS A 7 -3.27 7.96 0.20
C LYS A 7 -1.91 7.56 -0.39
N TYR A 8 -1.03 6.94 0.41
CA TYR A 8 0.28 6.49 -0.07
C TYR A 8 0.21 5.14 -0.80
N PHE A 9 -0.94 4.45 -0.78
CA PHE A 9 -1.17 3.23 -1.55
C PHE A 9 -1.74 3.50 -2.96
N GLU A 10 -2.11 4.74 -3.24
CA GLU A 10 -2.48 5.17 -4.59
C GLU A 10 -1.35 4.86 -5.58
N TYR A 11 -1.69 4.37 -6.76
CA TYR A 11 -0.72 3.94 -7.76
C TYR A 11 -1.02 4.46 -9.16
N SER A 12 -2.20 5.03 -9.42
CA SER A 12 -2.59 5.54 -10.74
C SER A 12 -1.63 6.59 -11.31
N HIS A 13 -0.91 7.31 -10.45
CA HIS A 13 0.09 8.31 -10.83
C HIS A 13 1.41 7.70 -11.34
N LEU A 14 1.64 6.41 -11.14
CA LEU A 14 2.85 5.72 -11.60
C LEU A 14 2.74 5.35 -13.09
N PRO A 15 3.86 5.20 -13.81
CA PRO A 15 3.87 4.55 -15.13
C PRO A 15 3.31 3.13 -15.07
N GLU A 16 2.63 2.68 -16.13
CA GLU A 16 1.91 1.38 -16.16
C GLU A 16 2.78 0.19 -15.71
N ARG A 17 4.06 0.17 -16.11
CA ARG A 17 5.02 -0.87 -15.70
C ARG A 17 5.18 -0.98 -14.19
N LEU A 18 5.16 0.14 -13.48
CA LEU A 18 5.31 0.20 -12.02
C LEU A 18 3.96 0.01 -11.32
N GLN A 19 2.85 0.38 -11.97
CA GLN A 19 1.50 0.09 -11.44
C GLN A 19 1.30 -1.42 -11.25
N LYS A 20 1.80 -2.25 -12.18
CA LYS A 20 1.72 -3.72 -12.07
C LYS A 20 2.36 -4.27 -10.78
N VAL A 21 3.40 -3.59 -10.28
CA VAL A 21 4.08 -3.95 -9.02
C VAL A 21 3.40 -3.32 -7.80
N SER A 22 2.94 -2.08 -7.92
CA SER A 22 2.33 -1.33 -6.81
C SER A 22 0.89 -1.77 -6.50
N LYS A 23 0.09 -2.10 -7.52
CA LYS A 23 -1.34 -2.41 -7.42
C LYS A 23 -1.68 -3.50 -6.38
N PRO A 24 -0.98 -4.66 -6.34
CA PRO A 24 -1.27 -5.70 -5.34
C PRO A 24 -1.17 -5.20 -3.89
N PHE A 25 -0.25 -4.28 -3.60
CA PHE A 25 -0.12 -3.68 -2.27
C PHE A 25 -1.26 -2.72 -1.97
N GLY A 26 -1.69 -1.93 -2.96
CA GLY A 26 -2.83 -1.03 -2.80
C GLY A 26 -4.13 -1.79 -2.56
N ASP A 27 -4.39 -2.83 -3.35
CA ASP A 27 -5.57 -3.70 -3.18
C ASP A 27 -5.57 -4.38 -1.80
N MET A 28 -4.40 -4.90 -1.37
CA MET A 28 -4.25 -5.50 -0.04
C MET A 28 -4.45 -4.48 1.08
N ALA A 29 -3.93 -3.25 0.93
CA ALA A 29 -4.10 -2.20 1.92
C ALA A 29 -5.58 -1.82 2.08
N VAL A 30 -6.32 -1.69 0.98
CA VAL A 30 -7.77 -1.43 1.00
C VAL A 30 -8.49 -2.58 1.70
N HIS A 31 -8.20 -3.83 1.32
CA HIS A 31 -8.82 -5.00 1.93
C HIS A 31 -8.58 -5.07 3.44
N MET A 32 -7.34 -4.91 3.91
CA MET A 32 -7.01 -4.91 5.34
C MET A 32 -7.59 -3.70 6.08
N ASN A 33 -7.64 -2.53 5.42
CA ASN A 33 -8.24 -1.32 5.99
C ASN A 33 -9.75 -1.49 6.22
N ASP A 34 -10.45 -2.20 5.34
CA ASP A 34 -11.91 -2.30 5.41
C ASP A 34 -12.37 -3.46 6.30
N GLN A 35 -11.58 -4.54 6.41
CA GLN A 35 -11.97 -5.75 7.13
C GLN A 35 -11.56 -5.76 8.61
N LEU A 36 -10.51 -5.02 8.99
CA LEU A 36 -9.95 -5.09 10.34
C LEU A 36 -10.39 -3.90 11.20
N PRO A 37 -10.64 -4.10 12.52
CA PRO A 37 -10.92 -3.01 13.43
C PRO A 37 -9.71 -2.08 13.61
N GLU A 38 -9.95 -0.83 13.98
CA GLU A 38 -8.88 0.10 14.31
C GLU A 38 -8.13 -0.35 15.57
N CYS A 39 -6.87 -0.73 15.40
CA CYS A 39 -5.96 -1.09 16.49
C CYS A 39 -4.50 -0.76 16.13
N PRO A 40 -3.58 -0.77 17.12
CA PRO A 40 -2.16 -0.54 16.89
C PRO A 40 -1.55 -1.49 15.83
N GLU A 41 -1.97 -2.75 15.81
CA GLU A 41 -1.48 -3.79 14.89
C GLU A 41 -1.91 -3.51 13.44
N LYS A 42 -3.15 -3.06 13.21
CA LYS A 42 -3.61 -2.62 11.88
C LYS A 42 -2.76 -1.46 11.38
N SER A 43 -2.51 -0.47 12.24
CA SER A 43 -1.66 0.68 11.91
C SER A 43 -0.22 0.25 11.61
N ALA A 44 0.34 -0.69 12.37
CA ALA A 44 1.68 -1.22 12.16
C ALA A 44 1.77 -2.05 10.87
N GLY A 45 0.76 -2.87 10.59
CA GLY A 45 0.65 -3.69 9.38
C GLY A 45 0.60 -2.82 8.12
N LEU A 46 -0.24 -1.78 8.11
CA LEU A 46 -0.32 -0.85 6.97
C LEU A 46 1.00 -0.11 6.72
N ARG A 47 1.74 0.28 7.77
CA ARG A 47 3.09 0.88 7.59
C ARG A 47 4.07 -0.09 6.96
N LYS A 48 4.11 -1.34 7.45
CA LYS A 48 4.98 -2.39 6.91
C LYS A 48 4.65 -2.74 5.47
N LEU A 49 3.36 -2.78 5.13
CA LEU A 49 2.91 -3.01 3.78
C LEU A 49 3.33 -1.88 2.83
N LEU A 50 3.27 -0.63 3.30
CA LEU A 50 3.74 0.53 2.52
C LEU A 50 5.26 0.48 2.29
N GLU A 51 6.04 0.17 3.33
CA GLU A 51 7.50 -0.04 3.23
C GLU A 51 7.83 -1.14 2.21
N ALA A 52 7.11 -2.26 2.25
CA ALA A 52 7.29 -3.36 1.31
C ALA A 52 6.97 -2.94 -0.13
N LYS A 53 5.85 -2.23 -0.34
CA LYS A 53 5.47 -1.67 -1.64
C LYS A 53 6.58 -0.78 -2.20
N ASP A 54 7.07 0.16 -1.41
CA ASP A 54 8.09 1.13 -1.85
C ASP A 54 9.42 0.43 -2.20
N CYS A 55 9.81 -0.60 -1.45
CA CYS A 55 10.97 -1.44 -1.77
C CYS A 55 10.80 -2.19 -3.10
N MET A 56 9.63 -2.80 -3.35
CA MET A 56 9.37 -3.53 -4.59
C MET A 56 9.27 -2.60 -5.80
N VAL A 57 8.61 -1.45 -5.66
CA VAL A 57 8.56 -0.43 -6.72
C VAL A 57 9.96 0.09 -7.05
N ARG A 58 10.80 0.32 -6.03
CA ARG A 58 12.20 0.73 -6.23
C ARG A 58 13.02 -0.36 -6.96
N ALA A 59 12.81 -1.62 -6.60
CA ALA A 59 13.47 -2.73 -7.29
C ALA A 59 13.08 -2.82 -8.78
N ALA A 60 11.83 -2.47 -9.12
CA ALA A 60 11.33 -2.45 -10.50
C ALA A 60 11.77 -1.23 -11.34
N LEU A 61 12.60 -0.33 -10.77
CA LEU A 61 13.19 0.78 -11.53
C LEU A 61 14.36 0.33 -12.42
N GLY A 62 14.97 -0.82 -12.08
CA GLY A 62 16.04 -1.47 -12.86
C GLY A 62 15.57 -2.05 -14.19
#